data_AF-A0A9P4V6A5-F1
#
_entry.id   AF-A0A9P4V6A5-F1
#
_cell.length_a   1.000
_cell.length_b   1.000
_cell.length_c   1.000
_cell.angle_alpha   90.00
_cell.angle_beta   90.00
_cell.angle_gamma   90.00
#
_symmetry.space_group_name_H-M   'P 1'
#
loop_
_entity.id
_entity.type
_entity.pdbx_description
1 polymer ?
#
loop_
_entity_poly.entity_id
_entity_poly.type
_entity_poly.pdbx_seq_one_letter_code
_entity_poly.pdbx_strand_id
1 'polypeptide(L)'
;MEEKPQSSTATPTDEEHAVGVPAQVAESPAAVPSASSDTPGYTRLQKGMILAIVMMAGSVSTISANIYYPILPKLATYFHVTPTLINITVTTYMIFQGLSPTVWGAFSDSLGRRVIYIITITIYVGACIGLAESRKYYELLILRAIQSTGSASTYVIGAGVVGDITTREERGGYMGIYQGGILLPLAVGPILGGGLAGGLGWRSVFWALVILGGTVLAALGLYLPETLKRFRDSSKWWTIRPIDTCARKRKSNQDTEAVVAAASQPKVKLDFLAPFKVVFGGEVTAILLFLALYYTVWQMTVTAMSTLFATSYGLTTTQIGLTYIGNGAGCIIGTVTTGRIMDADYTRTKRSYNGPDEDFPLEKARLRTIWIWSAMQIASTLVFGWTLDKKVHLSVPIIATFFAGWASTSTQGVISTFLVDAFPGRSASATAALNMARCLVGAGGTAAIIPVIEAIGTGWAFTLWSLVMCAALVLVFVQMKWGGRWRRRREEKERKQ
;
A
#
# COMPACT_ATOMS: atom_id res chain seq x y z
N MET A 1 -29.72 15.76 -86.11
CA MET A 1 -28.39 16.05 -86.65
C MET A 1 -27.44 16.08 -85.47
N GLU A 2 -27.10 14.93 -84.90
CA GLU A 2 -26.27 13.86 -85.51
C GLU A 2 -24.85 14.39 -85.78
N GLU A 3 -23.77 13.71 -85.42
CA GLU A 3 -23.64 12.29 -85.06
C GLU A 3 -22.43 12.08 -84.14
N LYS A 4 -22.33 10.89 -83.54
CA LYS A 4 -21.09 10.39 -82.94
C LYS A 4 -20.68 9.13 -83.71
N PRO A 5 -19.40 8.98 -84.08
CA PRO A 5 -18.84 7.63 -84.24
C PRO A 5 -17.77 7.31 -83.18
N GLN A 6 -17.53 6.01 -83.02
CA GLN A 6 -16.50 5.41 -82.15
C GLN A 6 -15.45 4.67 -83.00
N SER A 7 -14.47 4.07 -82.30
CA SER A 7 -13.58 2.96 -82.71
C SER A 7 -12.28 3.38 -83.45
N SER A 8 -11.07 2.85 -83.17
CA SER A 8 -10.52 1.45 -83.16
C SER A 8 -10.06 1.04 -84.59
N THR A 9 -8.91 0.38 -84.89
CA THR A 9 -7.80 -0.26 -84.11
C THR A 9 -6.63 -0.56 -85.12
N ALA A 10 -5.40 -1.07 -84.84
CA ALA A 10 -4.67 -1.54 -83.64
C ALA A 10 -3.13 -1.62 -83.92
N THR A 11 -2.29 -1.65 -82.85
CA THR A 11 -1.03 -2.47 -82.74
C THR A 11 0.16 -2.15 -83.71
N PRO A 12 1.35 -2.81 -83.60
CA PRO A 12 2.35 -2.51 -82.56
C PRO A 12 3.81 -2.45 -83.10
N THR A 13 4.79 -2.07 -82.28
CA THR A 13 6.16 -2.66 -82.24
C THR A 13 6.96 -2.10 -81.06
N ASP A 14 7.74 -2.97 -80.42
CA ASP A 14 8.64 -2.66 -79.29
C ASP A 14 10.07 -2.32 -79.77
N GLU A 15 10.99 -2.13 -78.81
CA GLU A 15 12.44 -1.83 -78.93
C GLU A 15 12.76 -0.33 -79.14
N GLU A 16 13.69 0.31 -78.39
CA GLU A 16 14.59 -0.19 -77.34
C GLU A 16 15.06 0.92 -76.36
N HIS A 17 15.74 0.50 -75.29
CA HIS A 17 16.67 1.27 -74.44
C HIS A 17 16.17 2.44 -73.57
N ALA A 18 15.91 2.10 -72.30
CA ALA A 18 16.12 3.02 -71.18
C ALA A 18 17.61 3.23 -70.87
N VAL A 19 18.00 4.48 -70.60
CA VAL A 19 19.26 4.83 -69.91
C VAL A 19 18.90 5.67 -68.68
N GLY A 20 19.14 5.13 -67.49
CA GLY A 20 18.78 5.77 -66.22
C GLY A 20 19.78 6.84 -65.77
N VAL A 21 19.26 7.92 -65.19
CA VAL A 21 20.06 9.00 -64.59
C VAL A 21 20.57 8.58 -63.19
N PRO A 22 21.80 8.94 -62.77
CA PRO A 22 22.39 8.39 -61.54
C PRO A 22 21.73 8.88 -60.25
N ALA A 23 21.65 7.97 -59.27
CA ALA A 23 21.18 8.30 -57.92
C ALA A 23 22.19 9.20 -57.18
N GLN A 24 21.76 10.40 -56.77
CA GLN A 24 22.45 11.17 -55.74
C GLN A 24 21.92 10.75 -54.36
N VAL A 25 22.85 10.49 -53.45
CA VAL A 25 22.58 10.00 -52.09
C VAL A 25 21.87 11.08 -51.28
N ALA A 26 20.59 10.86 -50.97
CA ALA A 26 19.89 11.69 -49.99
C ALA A 26 20.48 11.44 -48.59
N GLU A 27 21.03 12.47 -47.97
CA GLU A 27 21.40 12.41 -46.55
C GLU A 27 20.17 12.13 -45.71
N SER A 28 20.15 10.96 -45.07
CA SER A 28 19.11 10.60 -44.12
C SER A 28 19.11 11.62 -42.97
N PRO A 29 17.96 12.21 -42.58
CA PRO A 29 17.92 13.09 -41.43
C PRO A 29 18.39 12.29 -40.21
N ALA A 30 19.47 12.77 -39.59
CA ALA A 30 20.16 12.07 -38.51
C ALA A 30 19.14 11.57 -37.49
N ALA A 31 19.06 10.25 -37.33
CA ALA A 31 18.07 9.63 -36.47
C ALA A 31 18.23 10.18 -35.06
N VAL A 32 17.22 10.93 -34.60
CA VAL A 32 17.03 11.21 -33.17
C VAL A 32 17.18 9.86 -32.48
N PRO A 33 18.14 9.68 -31.54
CA PRO A 33 18.40 8.37 -30.96
C PRO A 33 17.09 7.86 -30.38
N SER A 34 16.58 6.80 -31.01
CA SER A 34 15.29 6.21 -30.62
C SER A 34 15.40 5.84 -29.16
N ALA A 35 14.52 6.43 -28.34
CA ALA A 35 14.57 6.27 -26.89
C ALA A 35 14.70 4.79 -26.57
N SER A 36 15.87 4.40 -26.04
CA SER A 36 16.29 3.01 -25.90
C SER A 36 15.15 2.21 -25.30
N SER A 37 14.66 1.18 -26.00
CA SER A 37 13.44 0.47 -25.65
C SER A 37 13.54 -0.13 -24.24
N ASP A 38 13.01 0.62 -23.27
CA ASP A 38 13.40 0.62 -21.85
C ASP A 38 12.79 -0.56 -21.07
N THR A 39 12.93 -1.75 -21.65
CA THR A 39 12.34 -3.00 -21.21
C THR A 39 13.15 -3.62 -20.08
N PRO A 40 12.56 -3.86 -18.91
CA PRO A 40 13.15 -4.74 -17.91
C PRO A 40 13.24 -6.15 -18.52
N GLY A 41 14.45 -6.69 -18.64
CA GLY A 41 14.75 -7.99 -19.25
C GLY A 41 14.26 -9.23 -18.47
N TYR A 42 13.11 -9.13 -17.79
CA TYR A 42 12.48 -10.21 -17.04
C TYR A 42 11.36 -10.85 -17.86
N THR A 43 11.35 -12.17 -17.95
CA THR A 43 10.23 -12.92 -18.54
C THR A 43 8.97 -12.81 -17.68
N ARG A 44 7.79 -13.06 -18.25
CA ARG A 44 6.52 -13.05 -17.48
C ARG A 44 6.55 -13.97 -16.26
N LEU A 45 7.20 -15.13 -16.38
CA LEU A 45 7.37 -16.07 -15.26
C LEU A 45 8.28 -15.50 -14.17
N GLN A 46 9.40 -14.87 -14.54
CA GLN A 46 10.29 -14.20 -13.57
C GLN A 46 9.59 -13.04 -12.85
N LYS A 47 8.82 -12.21 -13.58
CA LYS A 47 7.99 -11.15 -12.98
C LYS A 47 6.98 -11.73 -12.00
N GLY A 48 6.29 -12.81 -12.36
CA GLY A 48 5.35 -13.52 -11.50
C GLY A 48 5.99 -14.09 -10.22
N MET A 49 7.17 -14.71 -10.33
CA MET A 49 7.91 -15.22 -9.18
C MET A 49 8.36 -14.10 -8.23
N ILE A 50 8.94 -13.02 -8.78
CA ILE A 50 9.36 -11.86 -7.98
C ILE A 50 8.15 -11.24 -7.28
N LEU A 51 7.05 -11.05 -8.01
CA LEU A 51 5.79 -10.54 -7.47
C LEU A 51 5.28 -11.40 -6.31
N ALA A 52 5.26 -12.74 -6.45
CA ALA A 52 4.81 -13.65 -5.41
C ALA A 52 5.66 -13.57 -4.13
N ILE A 53 6.99 -13.50 -4.25
CA ILE A 53 7.92 -13.35 -3.12
C ILE A 53 7.68 -12.00 -2.41
N VAL A 54 7.53 -10.93 -3.19
CA VAL A 54 7.31 -9.56 -2.70
C VAL A 54 5.93 -9.41 -2.05
N MET A 55 4.89 -10.04 -2.61
CA MET A 55 3.56 -10.19 -1.97
C MET A 55 3.69 -10.91 -0.63
N MET A 56 4.35 -12.06 -0.57
CA MET A 56 4.57 -12.82 0.66
C MET A 56 5.29 -11.96 1.72
N ALA A 57 6.31 -11.20 1.33
CA ALA A 57 7.04 -10.30 2.23
C ALA A 57 6.18 -9.10 2.71
N GLY A 58 5.32 -8.54 1.85
CA GLY A 58 4.34 -7.51 2.25
C GLY A 58 3.31 -8.07 3.24
N SER A 59 2.81 -9.29 2.98
CA SER A 59 1.86 -10.00 3.82
C SER A 59 2.36 -10.24 5.25
N VAL A 60 3.67 -10.44 5.47
CA VAL A 60 4.28 -10.54 6.81
C VAL A 60 3.89 -9.35 7.70
N SER A 61 3.94 -8.13 7.16
CA SER A 61 3.62 -6.90 7.89
C SER A 61 2.16 -6.88 8.37
N THR A 62 1.26 -7.26 7.48
CA THR A 62 -0.18 -7.26 7.73
C THR A 62 -0.60 -8.39 8.65
N ILE A 63 -0.07 -9.62 8.47
CA ILE A 63 -0.36 -10.73 9.39
C ILE A 63 0.15 -10.38 10.80
N SER A 64 1.37 -9.86 10.94
CA SER A 64 1.99 -9.57 12.25
C SER A 64 1.27 -8.51 13.09
N ALA A 65 0.59 -7.58 12.42
CA ALA A 65 -0.30 -6.61 13.06
C ALA A 65 -1.61 -7.27 13.52
N ASN A 66 -2.29 -7.98 12.61
CA ASN A 66 -3.66 -8.45 12.85
C ASN A 66 -3.75 -9.75 13.67
N ILE A 67 -2.74 -10.62 13.61
CA ILE A 67 -2.64 -11.86 14.41
C ILE A 67 -2.60 -11.59 15.92
N TYR A 68 -2.36 -10.34 16.32
CA TYR A 68 -2.17 -9.94 17.70
C TYR A 68 -3.47 -9.62 18.46
N TYR A 69 -4.48 -9.06 17.80
CA TYR A 69 -5.70 -8.60 18.51
C TYR A 69 -6.39 -9.69 19.33
N PRO A 70 -6.59 -10.92 18.84
CA PRO A 70 -7.30 -11.96 19.60
C PRO A 70 -6.58 -12.38 20.89
N ILE A 71 -5.26 -12.14 20.96
CA ILE A 71 -4.41 -12.58 22.06
C ILE A 71 -4.17 -11.48 23.10
N LEU A 72 -4.57 -10.23 22.83
CA LEU A 72 -4.48 -9.10 23.76
C LEU A 72 -5.01 -9.44 25.17
N PRO A 73 -6.21 -10.05 25.34
CA PRO A 73 -6.71 -10.38 26.68
C PRO A 73 -5.83 -11.41 27.39
N LYS A 74 -5.35 -12.45 26.70
CA LYS A 74 -4.45 -13.48 27.27
C LYS A 74 -3.11 -12.88 27.72
N LEU A 75 -2.59 -11.90 26.98
CA LEU A 75 -1.34 -11.23 27.32
C LEU A 75 -1.50 -10.27 28.50
N ALA A 76 -2.62 -9.53 28.58
CA ALA A 76 -2.94 -8.72 29.74
C ALA A 76 -2.95 -9.56 31.03
N THR A 77 -3.63 -10.71 31.01
CA THR A 77 -3.65 -11.66 32.13
C THR A 77 -2.25 -12.23 32.44
N TYR A 78 -1.49 -12.66 31.42
CA TYR A 78 -0.18 -13.28 31.63
C TYR A 78 0.88 -12.32 32.20
N PHE A 79 0.89 -11.07 31.75
CA PHE A 79 1.82 -10.06 32.25
C PHE A 79 1.30 -9.31 33.50
N HIS A 80 0.10 -9.64 33.98
CA HIS A 80 -0.58 -8.96 35.09
C HIS A 80 -0.69 -7.43 34.87
N VAL A 81 -1.07 -7.01 33.66
CA VAL A 81 -1.23 -5.60 33.25
C VAL A 81 -2.68 -5.30 32.83
N THR A 82 -3.07 -4.03 32.90
CA THR A 82 -4.41 -3.59 32.48
C THR A 82 -4.60 -3.71 30.96
N PRO A 83 -5.85 -3.80 30.46
CA PRO A 83 -6.13 -3.77 29.02
C PRO A 83 -5.63 -2.46 28.35
N THR A 84 -5.66 -1.35 29.07
CA THR A 84 -5.04 -0.08 28.66
C THR A 84 -3.54 -0.24 28.44
N LEU A 85 -2.80 -0.85 29.36
CA LEU A 85 -1.36 -1.09 29.21
C LEU A 85 -1.04 -2.07 28.06
N ILE A 86 -1.81 -3.14 27.85
CA ILE A 86 -1.52 -4.04 26.72
C ILE A 86 -1.77 -3.37 25.37
N ASN A 87 -2.76 -2.47 25.26
CA ASN A 87 -3.01 -1.70 24.05
C ASN A 87 -1.88 -0.73 23.69
N ILE A 88 -1.07 -0.26 24.66
CA ILE A 88 0.13 0.55 24.38
C ILE A 88 1.13 -0.21 23.49
N THR A 89 1.14 -1.55 23.51
CA THR A 89 1.98 -2.34 22.60
C THR A 89 1.49 -2.30 21.14
N VAL A 90 0.17 -2.18 20.93
CA VAL A 90 -0.45 -1.93 19.61
C VAL A 90 -0.12 -0.51 19.15
N THR A 91 -0.34 0.50 20.01
CA THR A 91 0.05 1.90 19.79
C THR A 91 1.52 2.02 19.39
N THR A 92 2.42 1.35 20.13
CA THR A 92 3.87 1.36 19.83
C THR A 92 4.17 0.71 18.49
N TYR A 93 3.56 -0.45 18.20
CA TYR A 93 3.68 -1.08 16.88
C TYR A 93 3.21 -0.12 15.77
N MET A 94 2.11 0.60 15.94
CA MET A 94 1.60 1.57 14.97
C MET A 94 2.50 2.78 14.77
N ILE A 95 3.11 3.34 15.82
CA ILE A 95 4.05 4.47 15.70
C ILE A 95 5.21 4.10 14.78
N PHE A 96 5.85 2.96 15.05
CA PHE A 96 6.95 2.46 14.21
C PHE A 96 6.46 2.03 12.82
N GLN A 97 5.21 1.59 12.67
CA GLN A 97 4.63 1.27 11.36
C GLN A 97 4.48 2.51 10.47
N GLY A 98 4.16 3.67 11.06
CA GLY A 98 4.07 4.94 10.34
C GLY A 98 5.43 5.56 9.99
N LEU A 99 6.41 5.44 10.89
CA LEU A 99 7.73 6.09 10.74
C LEU A 99 8.75 5.26 9.96
N SER A 100 8.80 3.94 10.21
CA SER A 100 9.83 3.06 9.66
C SER A 100 9.93 3.06 8.12
N PRO A 101 8.83 3.03 7.34
CA PRO A 101 8.91 2.96 5.88
C PRO A 101 9.55 4.19 5.23
N THR A 102 9.48 5.36 5.87
CA THR A 102 10.17 6.59 5.41
C THR A 102 11.69 6.43 5.43
N VAL A 103 12.23 5.75 6.45
CA VAL A 103 13.66 5.54 6.63
C VAL A 103 14.15 4.42 5.71
N TRP A 104 13.52 3.25 5.76
CA TRP A 104 13.96 2.09 4.99
C TRP A 104 13.63 2.17 3.50
N GLY A 105 12.57 2.89 3.10
CA GLY A 105 12.30 3.18 1.69
C GLY A 105 13.48 3.91 1.06
N ALA A 106 13.91 5.01 1.67
CA ALA A 106 15.05 5.82 1.24
C ALA A 106 16.38 5.03 1.26
N PHE A 107 16.61 4.16 2.24
CA PHE A 107 17.75 3.23 2.21
C PHE A 107 17.65 2.22 1.06
N SER A 108 16.46 1.70 0.74
CA SER A 108 16.28 0.74 -0.36
C SER A 108 16.50 1.35 -1.75
N ASP A 109 16.22 2.64 -1.93
CA ASP A 109 16.54 3.38 -3.16
C ASP A 109 18.05 3.60 -3.35
N SER A 110 18.82 3.66 -2.26
CA SER A 110 20.23 4.05 -2.26
C SER A 110 21.23 2.89 -2.09
N LEU A 111 20.85 1.84 -1.37
CA LEU A 111 21.67 0.66 -1.05
C LEU A 111 21.25 -0.62 -1.81
N GLY A 112 20.11 -0.60 -2.50
CA GLY A 112 19.54 -1.74 -3.24
C GLY A 112 18.33 -2.36 -2.54
N ARG A 113 17.41 -2.94 -3.31
CA ARG A 113 16.15 -3.51 -2.80
C ARG A 113 16.40 -4.80 -2.01
N ARG A 114 17.26 -5.69 -2.53
CA ARG A 114 17.48 -7.03 -1.97
C ARG A 114 18.14 -6.97 -0.59
N VAL A 115 19.19 -6.14 -0.46
CA VAL A 115 19.97 -5.99 0.77
C VAL A 115 19.07 -5.45 1.90
N ILE A 116 18.29 -4.41 1.63
CA ILE A 116 17.40 -3.84 2.64
C ILE A 116 16.28 -4.83 3.01
N TYR A 117 15.69 -5.55 2.04
CA TYR A 117 14.71 -6.60 2.33
C TYR A 117 15.23 -7.66 3.31
N ILE A 118 16.45 -8.14 3.09
CA ILE A 118 17.10 -9.12 3.98
C ILE A 118 17.28 -8.52 5.37
N ILE A 119 17.84 -7.32 5.49
CA ILE A 119 18.05 -6.65 6.78
C ILE A 119 16.73 -6.46 7.54
N THR A 120 15.70 -5.90 6.90
CA THR A 120 14.42 -5.61 7.56
C THR A 120 13.68 -6.87 7.99
N ILE A 121 13.71 -7.94 7.18
CA ILE A 121 13.12 -9.23 7.57
C ILE A 121 13.95 -9.91 8.65
N THR A 122 15.28 -9.84 8.64
CA THR A 122 16.12 -10.40 9.72
C THR A 122 15.84 -9.70 11.06
N ILE A 123 15.73 -8.37 11.08
CA ILE A 123 15.32 -7.60 12.27
C ILE A 123 13.94 -8.07 12.76
N TYR A 124 12.99 -8.23 11.85
CA TYR A 124 11.65 -8.72 12.16
C TYR A 124 11.66 -10.15 12.75
N VAL A 125 12.41 -11.09 12.16
CA VAL A 125 12.51 -12.47 12.65
C VAL A 125 13.15 -12.51 14.03
N GLY A 126 14.25 -11.78 14.26
CA GLY A 126 14.88 -11.66 15.57
C GLY A 126 13.94 -11.09 16.63
N ALA A 127 13.16 -10.06 16.28
CA ALA A 127 12.12 -9.53 17.17
C ALA A 127 11.01 -10.55 17.46
N CYS A 128 10.58 -11.36 16.48
CA CYS A 128 9.59 -12.41 16.71
C CYS A 128 10.10 -13.53 17.64
N ILE A 129 11.38 -13.92 17.53
CA ILE A 129 12.01 -14.87 18.47
C ILE A 129 12.00 -14.28 19.88
N GLY A 130 12.44 -13.02 20.04
CA GLY A 130 12.39 -12.34 21.33
C GLY A 130 10.97 -12.22 21.90
N LEU A 131 9.96 -11.96 21.06
CA LEU A 131 8.55 -11.87 21.48
C LEU A 131 8.03 -13.22 21.98
N ALA A 132 8.41 -14.33 21.34
CA ALA A 132 8.06 -15.68 21.79
C ALA A 132 8.66 -16.00 23.17
N GLU A 133 9.91 -15.61 23.41
CA GLU A 133 10.60 -15.84 24.69
C GLU A 133 10.36 -14.77 25.76
N SER A 134 9.63 -13.69 25.44
CA SER A 134 9.40 -12.57 26.36
C SER A 134 8.76 -13.02 27.68
N ARG A 135 9.27 -12.47 28.79
CA ARG A 135 8.84 -12.76 30.18
C ARG A 135 8.43 -11.50 30.94
N LYS A 136 8.79 -10.32 30.46
CA LYS A 136 8.41 -9.02 31.05
C LYS A 136 7.69 -8.13 30.03
N TYR A 137 6.78 -7.29 30.52
CA TYR A 137 6.00 -6.38 29.69
C TYR A 137 6.86 -5.36 28.91
N TYR A 138 7.96 -4.86 29.49
CA TYR A 138 8.85 -3.92 28.79
C TYR A 138 9.57 -4.60 27.60
N GLU A 139 9.89 -5.89 27.69
CA GLU A 139 10.48 -6.67 26.59
C GLU A 139 9.47 -6.75 25.43
N LEU A 140 8.23 -7.14 25.74
CA LEU A 140 7.12 -7.19 24.78
C LEU A 140 6.94 -5.84 24.05
N LEU A 141 7.00 -4.73 24.79
CA LEU A 141 6.85 -3.37 24.27
C LEU A 141 7.99 -2.97 23.32
N ILE A 142 9.25 -3.15 23.74
CA ILE A 142 10.44 -2.81 22.96
C ILE A 142 10.53 -3.70 21.71
N LEU A 143 10.30 -5.01 21.87
CA LEU A 143 10.35 -5.95 20.75
C LEU A 143 9.20 -5.73 19.76
N ARG A 144 8.03 -5.22 20.20
CA ARG A 144 6.96 -4.77 19.29
C ARG A 144 7.36 -3.58 18.43
N ALA A 145 8.14 -2.62 18.97
CA ALA A 145 8.71 -1.53 18.18
C ALA A 145 9.69 -2.05 17.12
N ILE A 146 10.60 -2.95 17.50
CA ILE A 146 11.61 -3.54 16.60
C ILE A 146 10.93 -4.41 15.52
N GLN A 147 9.94 -5.22 15.90
CA GLN A 147 9.15 -6.04 14.98
C GLN A 147 8.47 -5.19 13.90
N SER A 148 7.79 -4.12 14.30
CA SER A 148 7.14 -3.18 13.37
C SER A 148 8.16 -2.47 12.47
N THR A 149 9.31 -2.09 13.02
CA THR A 149 10.39 -1.46 12.27
C THR A 149 10.86 -2.35 11.11
N GLY A 150 11.06 -3.64 11.36
CA GLY A 150 11.40 -4.61 10.33
C GLY A 150 10.26 -4.92 9.35
N SER A 151 9.03 -5.08 9.84
CA SER A 151 7.92 -5.52 8.98
C SER A 151 7.27 -4.42 8.15
N ALA A 152 7.10 -3.20 8.68
CA ALA A 152 6.38 -2.13 7.99
C ALA A 152 7.03 -1.74 6.65
N SER A 153 8.36 -1.78 6.60
CA SER A 153 9.18 -1.43 5.45
C SER A 153 8.95 -2.33 4.23
N THR A 154 8.58 -3.60 4.44
CA THR A 154 8.40 -4.59 3.35
C THR A 154 7.31 -4.21 2.37
N TYR A 155 6.34 -3.40 2.81
CA TYR A 155 5.25 -2.86 2.00
C TYR A 155 5.74 -1.78 1.00
N VAL A 156 6.58 -0.85 1.47
CA VAL A 156 7.09 0.25 0.62
C VAL A 156 8.18 -0.25 -0.33
N ILE A 157 9.10 -1.09 0.16
CA ILE A 157 10.17 -1.67 -0.68
C ILE A 157 9.55 -2.55 -1.78
N GLY A 158 8.45 -3.26 -1.47
CA GLY A 158 7.77 -4.13 -2.42
C GLY A 158 7.08 -3.39 -3.56
N ALA A 159 6.40 -2.28 -3.26
CA ALA A 159 5.91 -1.36 -4.29
C ALA A 159 7.08 -0.84 -5.16
N GLY A 160 8.24 -0.53 -4.55
CA GLY A 160 9.47 -0.20 -5.27
C GLY A 160 9.90 -1.29 -6.25
N VAL A 161 10.03 -2.54 -5.79
CA VAL A 161 10.41 -3.70 -6.63
C VAL A 161 9.42 -3.93 -7.79
N VAL A 162 8.11 -3.85 -7.53
CA VAL A 162 7.11 -3.95 -8.61
C VAL A 162 7.28 -2.81 -9.61
N GLY A 163 7.61 -1.60 -9.15
CA GLY A 163 7.98 -0.48 -10.00
C GLY A 163 9.24 -0.74 -10.85
N ASP A 164 10.26 -1.38 -10.29
CA ASP A 164 11.54 -1.64 -10.95
C ASP A 164 11.46 -2.71 -12.06
N ILE A 165 10.56 -3.70 -11.92
CA ILE A 165 10.44 -4.84 -12.87
C ILE A 165 9.38 -4.67 -13.98
N THR A 166 8.57 -3.60 -13.94
CA THR A 166 7.43 -3.39 -14.84
C THR A 166 7.61 -2.21 -15.79
N THR A 167 7.08 -2.32 -17.02
CA THR A 167 6.91 -1.16 -17.92
C THR A 167 5.77 -0.24 -17.46
N ARG A 168 5.69 0.98 -18.01
CA ARG A 168 4.67 1.96 -17.60
C ARG A 168 3.24 1.49 -17.87
N GLU A 169 3.02 0.72 -18.94
CA GLU A 169 1.68 0.23 -19.33
C GLU A 169 1.21 -0.91 -18.41
N GLU A 170 2.08 -1.87 -18.07
CA GLU A 170 1.70 -3.05 -17.29
C GLU A 170 1.71 -2.81 -15.76
N ARG A 171 2.43 -1.79 -15.29
CA ARG A 171 2.64 -1.50 -13.85
C ARG A 171 1.36 -1.47 -13.03
N GLY A 172 0.27 -0.91 -13.57
CA GLY A 172 -1.01 -0.81 -12.86
C GLY A 172 -1.60 -2.18 -12.49
N GLY A 173 -1.54 -3.15 -13.41
CA GLY A 173 -2.03 -4.51 -13.17
C GLY A 173 -1.21 -5.25 -12.12
N TYR A 174 0.13 -5.20 -12.24
CA TYR A 174 1.03 -5.82 -11.25
C TYR A 174 0.91 -5.18 -9.86
N MET A 175 0.76 -3.86 -9.77
CA MET A 175 0.48 -3.18 -8.51
C MET A 175 -0.87 -3.58 -7.91
N GLY A 176 -1.91 -3.74 -8.74
CA GLY A 176 -3.21 -4.24 -8.31
C GLY A 176 -3.12 -5.65 -7.70
N ILE A 177 -2.39 -6.56 -8.34
CA ILE A 177 -2.14 -7.92 -7.83
C ILE A 177 -1.33 -7.87 -6.52
N TYR A 178 -0.28 -7.03 -6.46
CA TYR A 178 0.53 -6.85 -5.27
C TYR A 178 -0.31 -6.40 -4.06
N GLN A 179 -1.11 -5.34 -4.22
CA GLN A 179 -2.00 -4.84 -3.17
C GLN A 179 -3.06 -5.87 -2.78
N GLY A 180 -3.64 -6.59 -3.76
CA GLY A 180 -4.57 -7.68 -3.53
C GLY A 180 -4.00 -8.79 -2.63
N GLY A 181 -2.75 -9.18 -2.85
CA GLY A 181 -2.05 -10.19 -2.04
C GLY A 181 -1.87 -9.81 -0.57
N ILE A 182 -1.73 -8.51 -0.29
CA ILE A 182 -1.48 -7.97 1.06
C ILE A 182 -2.79 -7.84 1.86
N LEU A 183 -3.94 -7.81 1.19
CA LEU A 183 -5.26 -7.63 1.81
C LEU A 183 -5.83 -8.91 2.45
N LEU A 184 -5.63 -10.08 1.81
CA LEU A 184 -6.04 -11.37 2.36
C LEU A 184 -5.50 -11.63 3.80
N PRO A 185 -4.22 -11.32 4.11
CA PRO A 185 -3.68 -11.22 5.47
C PRO A 185 -4.52 -10.54 6.56
N LEU A 186 -5.31 -9.50 6.25
CA LEU A 186 -6.11 -8.82 7.28
C LEU A 186 -7.18 -9.76 7.86
N ALA A 187 -7.81 -10.57 7.01
CA ALA A 187 -8.82 -11.53 7.42
C ALA A 187 -8.20 -12.77 8.08
N VAL A 188 -7.09 -13.28 7.52
CA VAL A 188 -6.46 -14.52 7.95
C VAL A 188 -5.70 -14.35 9.28
N GLY A 189 -5.06 -13.20 9.50
CA GLY A 189 -4.25 -12.93 10.68
C GLY A 189 -4.95 -13.25 12.01
N PRO A 190 -6.09 -12.61 12.34
CA PRO A 190 -6.77 -12.84 13.61
C PRO A 190 -7.28 -14.28 13.78
N ILE A 191 -7.68 -14.95 12.69
CA ILE A 191 -8.15 -16.34 12.74
C ILE A 191 -6.99 -17.27 13.14
N LEU A 192 -5.81 -17.11 12.51
CA LEU A 192 -4.59 -17.83 12.90
C LEU A 192 -4.18 -17.50 14.34
N GLY A 193 -4.23 -16.23 14.74
CA GLY A 193 -3.85 -15.78 16.09
C GLY A 193 -4.73 -16.39 17.17
N GLY A 194 -6.05 -16.37 16.95
CA GLY A 194 -7.01 -17.00 17.84
C GLY A 194 -6.84 -18.52 17.94
N GLY A 195 -6.69 -19.21 16.81
CA GLY A 195 -6.51 -20.66 16.77
C GLY A 195 -5.22 -21.14 17.44
N LEU A 196 -4.08 -20.54 17.06
CA LEU A 196 -2.76 -20.87 17.60
C LEU A 196 -2.70 -20.60 19.12
N ALA A 197 -3.08 -19.40 19.56
CA ALA A 197 -3.07 -19.08 20.99
C ALA A 197 -4.17 -19.78 21.79
N GLY A 198 -5.23 -20.24 21.12
CA GLY A 198 -6.27 -21.10 21.66
C GLY A 198 -5.73 -22.46 22.07
N GLY A 199 -5.13 -23.20 21.13
CA GLY A 199 -4.66 -24.58 21.33
C GLY A 199 -3.23 -24.70 21.89
N LEU A 200 -2.26 -23.95 21.35
CA LEU A 200 -0.83 -24.08 21.64
C LEU A 200 -0.28 -22.97 22.55
N GLY A 201 -1.15 -22.12 23.10
CA GLY A 201 -0.77 -20.98 23.92
C GLY A 201 -0.18 -19.81 23.14
N TRP A 202 -0.15 -18.61 23.73
CA TRP A 202 0.11 -17.36 23.00
C TRP A 202 1.50 -17.28 22.34
N ARG A 203 2.50 -18.00 22.87
CA ARG A 203 3.87 -18.05 22.30
C ARG A 203 3.91 -18.66 20.91
N SER A 204 3.02 -19.61 20.61
CA SER A 204 2.92 -20.25 19.29
C SER A 204 2.63 -19.25 18.16
N VAL A 205 1.93 -18.15 18.45
CA VAL A 205 1.66 -17.07 17.50
C VAL A 205 2.96 -16.42 17.03
N PHE A 206 3.88 -16.13 17.95
CA PHE A 206 5.18 -15.54 17.62
C PHE A 206 6.09 -16.56 16.91
N TRP A 207 6.07 -17.84 17.31
CA TRP A 207 6.79 -18.88 16.58
C TRP A 207 6.25 -19.11 15.15
N ALA A 208 4.95 -19.02 14.92
CA ALA A 208 4.38 -19.04 13.56
C ALA A 208 4.84 -17.84 12.72
N LEU A 209 4.96 -16.65 13.33
CA LEU A 209 5.55 -15.47 12.69
C LEU A 209 7.06 -15.65 12.40
N VAL A 210 7.82 -16.35 13.26
CA VAL A 210 9.21 -16.74 12.98
C VAL A 210 9.30 -17.68 11.78
N ILE A 211 8.44 -18.71 11.71
CA ILE A 211 8.41 -19.66 10.57
C ILE A 211 8.06 -18.93 9.26
N LEU A 212 7.03 -18.09 9.28
CA LEU A 212 6.63 -17.29 8.12
C LEU A 212 7.74 -16.32 7.69
N GLY A 213 8.31 -15.56 8.64
CA GLY A 213 9.39 -14.61 8.40
C GLY A 213 10.68 -15.28 7.90
N GLY A 214 11.05 -16.43 8.46
CA GLY A 214 12.19 -17.23 8.04
C GLY A 214 12.01 -17.84 6.64
N THR A 215 10.80 -18.31 6.32
CA THR A 215 10.45 -18.79 4.97
C THR A 215 10.55 -17.65 3.95
N VAL A 216 10.05 -16.47 4.29
CA VAL A 216 10.19 -15.25 3.49
C VAL A 216 11.66 -14.84 3.35
N LEU A 217 12.45 -14.88 4.42
CA LEU A 217 13.87 -14.54 4.41
C LEU A 217 14.67 -15.47 3.50
N ALA A 218 14.42 -16.77 3.57
CA ALA A 218 15.01 -17.77 2.68
C ALA A 218 14.59 -17.52 1.23
N ALA A 219 13.30 -17.25 0.97
CA ALA A 219 12.81 -16.96 -0.37
C ALA A 219 13.42 -15.66 -0.96
N LEU A 220 13.58 -14.60 -0.15
CA LEU A 220 14.26 -13.37 -0.55
C LEU A 220 15.75 -13.60 -0.80
N GLY A 221 16.44 -14.32 0.08
CA GLY A 221 17.86 -14.64 -0.04
C GLY A 221 18.17 -15.46 -1.30
N LEU A 222 17.37 -16.50 -1.58
CA LEU A 222 17.57 -17.43 -2.69
C LEU A 222 16.98 -16.90 -4.02
N TYR A 223 15.75 -16.38 -4.01
CA TYR A 223 14.95 -16.17 -5.22
C TYR A 223 14.66 -14.71 -5.59
N LEU A 224 14.86 -13.70 -4.73
CA LEU A 224 14.81 -12.28 -5.13
C LEU A 224 16.17 -11.80 -5.68
N PRO A 225 16.29 -11.45 -6.98
CA PRO A 225 17.51 -10.81 -7.52
C PRO A 225 17.55 -9.34 -7.08
N GLU A 226 18.69 -8.65 -7.24
CA GLU A 226 18.68 -7.20 -7.13
C GLU A 226 17.93 -6.60 -8.35
N THR A 227 16.89 -5.81 -8.09
CA THR A 227 16.01 -5.25 -9.14
C THR A 227 16.35 -3.82 -9.49
N LEU A 228 17.08 -3.11 -8.63
CA LEU A 228 17.41 -1.70 -8.85
C LEU A 228 18.47 -1.58 -9.96
N LYS A 229 18.10 -0.99 -11.11
CA LYS A 229 18.91 -0.95 -12.35
C LYS A 229 20.39 -0.62 -12.10
N ARG A 230 20.69 0.38 -11.25
CA ARG A 230 22.05 0.82 -10.88
C ARG A 230 22.93 -0.27 -10.24
N PHE A 231 22.34 -1.21 -9.51
CA PHE A 231 23.07 -2.27 -8.80
C PHE A 231 23.01 -3.63 -9.51
N ARG A 232 21.99 -3.85 -10.34
CA ARG A 232 21.81 -5.04 -11.18
C ARG A 232 23.06 -5.37 -12.02
N ASP A 233 23.68 -4.34 -12.58
CA ASP A 233 24.82 -4.48 -13.49
C ASP A 233 26.18 -4.32 -12.74
N SER A 234 26.17 -4.27 -11.39
CA SER A 234 27.36 -4.08 -10.55
C SER A 234 27.97 -5.38 -10.03
N SER A 235 29.30 -5.53 -10.15
CA SER A 235 30.05 -6.77 -9.86
C SER A 235 30.31 -7.04 -8.37
N LYS A 236 29.40 -6.64 -7.48
CA LYS A 236 29.57 -6.76 -6.03
C LYS A 236 29.11 -8.14 -5.53
N TRP A 237 29.78 -8.69 -4.53
CA TRP A 237 29.52 -10.07 -4.09
C TRP A 237 28.10 -10.28 -3.51
N TRP A 238 27.45 -9.21 -3.04
CA TRP A 238 26.07 -9.24 -2.54
C TRP A 238 24.98 -9.06 -3.62
N THR A 239 25.32 -8.62 -4.83
CA THR A 239 24.36 -8.48 -5.95
C THR A 239 24.24 -9.72 -6.82
N ILE A 240 25.21 -10.64 -6.76
CA ILE A 240 25.29 -11.84 -7.61
C ILE A 240 24.46 -13.00 -7.03
N ARG A 241 23.83 -13.81 -7.89
CA ARG A 241 23.28 -15.15 -7.54
C ARG A 241 24.20 -16.26 -8.03
N PRO A 242 24.19 -17.46 -7.41
CA PRO A 242 24.79 -18.66 -8.00
C PRO A 242 24.15 -19.08 -9.34
N ILE A 243 22.89 -18.69 -9.60
CA ILE A 243 22.20 -18.93 -10.89
C ILE A 243 22.78 -18.06 -12.03
N ASP A 244 23.25 -16.85 -11.72
CA ASP A 244 23.79 -15.93 -12.75
C ASP A 244 25.17 -16.39 -13.25
N THR A 245 25.88 -17.23 -12.49
CA THR A 245 27.17 -17.82 -12.87
C THR A 245 27.13 -18.58 -14.19
N CYS A 246 26.01 -19.23 -14.52
CA CYS A 246 25.83 -19.91 -15.81
C CYS A 246 25.51 -18.93 -16.96
N ALA A 247 24.73 -17.88 -16.71
CA ALA A 247 24.37 -16.89 -17.74
C ALA A 247 25.55 -15.96 -18.10
N ARG A 248 26.38 -15.63 -17.11
CA ARG A 248 27.49 -14.67 -17.24
C ARG A 248 28.66 -15.16 -18.10
N LYS A 249 28.71 -16.44 -18.46
CA LYS A 249 29.77 -17.02 -19.33
C LYS A 249 29.66 -16.63 -20.82
N ARG A 250 28.68 -15.79 -21.21
CA ARG A 250 28.37 -15.49 -22.63
C ARG A 250 28.31 -14.00 -23.03
N LYS A 251 28.59 -13.06 -22.12
CA LYS A 251 28.79 -11.64 -22.47
C LYS A 251 30.01 -11.07 -21.75
N SER A 252 31.06 -10.83 -22.54
CA SER A 252 32.18 -9.95 -22.23
C SER A 252 32.40 -9.07 -23.47
N ASN A 253 32.90 -7.84 -23.26
CA ASN A 253 33.32 -6.85 -24.27
C ASN A 253 32.28 -5.84 -24.79
N GLN A 254 31.12 -5.62 -24.14
CA GLN A 254 30.22 -4.52 -24.49
C GLN A 254 29.74 -3.62 -23.32
N ASP A 255 30.14 -3.91 -22.08
CA ASP A 255 29.56 -3.22 -20.92
C ASP A 255 30.28 -1.92 -20.50
N THR A 256 31.46 -1.62 -21.06
CA THR A 256 32.31 -0.49 -20.61
C THR A 256 31.66 0.88 -20.82
N GLU A 257 30.93 1.09 -21.92
CA GLU A 257 30.24 2.37 -22.20
C GLU A 257 28.92 2.51 -21.43
N ALA A 258 28.18 1.41 -21.26
CA ALA A 258 26.93 1.38 -20.49
C ALA A 258 27.16 1.70 -18.99
N VAL A 259 28.29 1.25 -18.42
CA VAL A 259 28.67 1.53 -17.02
C VAL A 259 28.87 3.04 -16.77
N VAL A 260 29.40 3.79 -17.76
CA VAL A 260 29.58 5.25 -17.64
C VAL A 260 28.23 5.97 -17.72
N ALA A 261 27.32 5.54 -18.61
CA ALA A 261 25.98 6.09 -18.72
C ALA A 261 25.06 5.78 -17.51
N ALA A 262 25.23 4.62 -16.86
CA ALA A 262 24.51 4.29 -15.63
C ALA A 262 25.01 5.11 -14.41
N ALA A 263 26.24 5.60 -14.44
CA ALA A 263 26.85 6.38 -13.36
C ALA A 263 26.41 7.86 -13.33
N SER A 264 25.80 8.38 -14.41
CA SER A 264 25.40 9.79 -14.55
C SER A 264 23.97 10.11 -14.07
N GLN A 265 23.19 9.11 -13.66
CA GLN A 265 21.89 9.33 -13.01
C GLN A 265 22.10 10.16 -11.72
N PRO A 266 21.33 11.25 -11.52
CA PRO A 266 21.56 12.17 -10.41
C PRO A 266 21.41 11.47 -9.06
N LYS A 267 22.32 11.75 -8.12
CA LYS A 267 22.21 11.27 -6.73
C LYS A 267 20.86 11.72 -6.17
N VAL A 268 19.94 10.76 -5.96
CA VAL A 268 18.67 11.00 -5.28
C VAL A 268 18.99 11.59 -3.90
N LYS A 269 18.70 12.87 -3.71
CA LYS A 269 18.83 13.51 -2.40
C LYS A 269 17.80 12.87 -1.46
N LEU A 270 18.27 12.19 -0.43
CA LEU A 270 17.46 11.47 0.55
C LEU A 270 16.69 12.48 1.41
N ASP A 271 15.52 12.93 0.95
CA ASP A 271 14.65 13.86 1.68
C ASP A 271 13.72 13.08 2.63
N PHE A 272 14.28 12.64 3.77
CA PHE A 272 13.53 12.01 4.86
C PHE A 272 12.39 12.89 5.40
N LEU A 273 12.41 14.20 5.13
CA LEU A 273 11.37 15.15 5.53
C LEU A 273 10.29 15.36 4.45
N ALA A 274 10.39 14.73 3.27
CA ALA A 274 9.39 14.85 2.21
C ALA A 274 7.96 14.46 2.67
N PRO A 275 7.73 13.37 3.44
CA PRO A 275 6.39 13.07 3.95
C PRO A 275 5.84 14.15 4.89
N PHE A 276 6.69 14.72 5.76
CA PHE A 276 6.31 15.82 6.65
C PHE A 276 5.93 17.08 5.85
N LYS A 277 6.71 17.43 4.82
CA LYS A 277 6.40 18.56 3.92
C LYS A 277 5.06 18.38 3.20
N VAL A 278 4.69 17.16 2.82
CA VAL A 278 3.37 16.87 2.22
C VAL A 278 2.25 16.97 3.26
N VAL A 279 2.43 16.42 4.47
CA VAL A 279 1.44 16.54 5.55
C VAL A 279 1.16 18.00 5.91
N PHE A 280 2.19 18.85 5.98
CA PHE A 280 2.08 20.27 6.32
C PHE A 280 1.95 21.22 5.11
N GLY A 281 1.83 20.68 3.89
CA GLY A 281 1.74 21.48 2.66
C GLY A 281 0.42 22.23 2.45
N GLY A 282 -0.56 22.05 3.35
CA GLY A 282 -1.87 22.71 3.32
C GLY A 282 -2.85 22.14 2.28
N GLU A 283 -2.36 21.82 1.08
CA GLU A 283 -3.17 21.39 -0.08
C GLU A 283 -3.96 20.09 0.13
N VAL A 284 -3.40 19.15 0.91
CA VAL A 284 -4.02 17.84 1.19
C VAL A 284 -4.08 17.54 2.69
N THR A 285 -3.68 18.49 3.54
CA THR A 285 -3.70 18.33 5.00
C THR A 285 -5.11 18.03 5.52
N ALA A 286 -6.14 18.67 4.95
CA ALA A 286 -7.54 18.43 5.32
C ALA A 286 -7.99 16.98 5.03
N ILE A 287 -7.73 16.47 3.82
CA ILE A 287 -8.13 15.10 3.45
C ILE A 287 -7.26 14.03 4.13
N LEU A 288 -5.99 14.32 4.41
CA LEU A 288 -5.10 13.47 5.22
C LEU A 288 -5.59 13.36 6.67
N LEU A 289 -5.97 14.48 7.29
CA LEU A 289 -6.51 14.50 8.64
C LEU A 289 -7.86 13.78 8.73
N PHE A 290 -8.74 13.97 7.74
CA PHE A 290 -9.98 13.21 7.61
C PHE A 290 -9.73 11.69 7.57
N LEU A 291 -8.84 11.23 6.68
CA LEU A 291 -8.48 9.82 6.58
C LEU A 291 -7.88 9.30 7.89
N ALA A 292 -7.01 10.08 8.52
CA ALA A 292 -6.36 9.70 9.77
C ALA A 292 -7.41 9.49 10.87
N LEU A 293 -8.39 10.39 11.03
CA LEU A 293 -9.49 10.25 11.99
C LEU A 293 -10.37 9.02 11.68
N TYR A 294 -10.78 8.83 10.41
CA TYR A 294 -11.61 7.70 10.00
C TYR A 294 -10.92 6.34 10.19
N TYR A 295 -9.63 6.26 9.84
CA TYR A 295 -8.81 5.09 10.09
C TYR A 295 -8.62 4.84 11.59
N THR A 296 -8.46 5.91 12.39
CA THR A 296 -8.33 5.82 13.85
C THR A 296 -9.56 5.21 14.50
N VAL A 297 -10.77 5.66 14.15
CA VAL A 297 -11.99 5.09 14.75
C VAL A 297 -12.21 3.63 14.32
N TRP A 298 -11.92 3.28 13.06
CA TRP A 298 -11.92 1.87 12.62
C TRP A 298 -10.94 1.02 13.43
N GLN A 299 -9.71 1.51 13.61
CA GLN A 299 -8.65 0.84 14.37
C GLN A 299 -9.01 0.68 15.86
N MET A 300 -9.68 1.67 16.45
CA MET A 300 -10.20 1.61 17.82
C MET A 300 -11.28 0.53 17.96
N THR A 301 -12.23 0.47 17.02
CA THR A 301 -13.24 -0.60 16.94
C THR A 301 -12.58 -1.98 16.85
N VAL A 302 -11.62 -2.16 15.93
CA VAL A 302 -10.86 -3.42 15.75
C VAL A 302 -10.10 -3.80 17.02
N THR A 303 -9.43 -2.86 17.69
CA THR A 303 -8.65 -3.18 18.90
C THR A 303 -9.58 -3.52 20.08
N ALA A 304 -10.58 -2.68 20.35
CA ALA A 304 -11.51 -2.85 21.47
C ALA A 304 -12.38 -4.11 21.32
N MET A 305 -12.70 -4.55 20.11
CA MET A 305 -13.43 -5.80 19.83
C MET A 305 -12.86 -7.00 20.57
N SER A 306 -11.53 -7.16 20.62
CA SER A 306 -10.89 -8.26 21.36
C SER A 306 -11.24 -8.27 22.85
N THR A 307 -11.15 -7.10 23.48
CA THR A 307 -11.34 -6.93 24.93
C THR A 307 -12.83 -7.00 25.26
N LEU A 308 -13.66 -6.27 24.53
CA LEU A 308 -15.11 -6.20 24.74
C LEU A 308 -15.79 -7.54 24.50
N PHE A 309 -15.34 -8.35 23.53
CA PHE A 309 -15.93 -9.68 23.31
C PHE A 309 -15.50 -10.68 24.40
N ALA A 310 -14.28 -10.56 24.92
CA ALA A 310 -13.84 -11.32 26.09
C ALA A 310 -14.65 -10.96 27.34
N THR A 311 -14.84 -9.67 27.64
CA THR A 311 -15.49 -9.22 28.88
C THR A 311 -17.02 -9.28 28.84
N SER A 312 -17.65 -8.94 27.70
CA SER A 312 -19.12 -8.85 27.63
C SER A 312 -19.82 -10.17 27.31
N TYR A 313 -19.15 -11.09 26.61
CA TYR A 313 -19.72 -12.39 26.22
C TYR A 313 -18.90 -13.60 26.70
N GLY A 314 -17.77 -13.41 27.39
CA GLY A 314 -16.94 -14.51 27.90
C GLY A 314 -16.26 -15.34 26.81
N LEU A 315 -16.04 -14.79 25.60
CA LEU A 315 -15.50 -15.56 24.47
C LEU A 315 -14.06 -16.02 24.72
N THR A 316 -13.78 -17.26 24.34
CA THR A 316 -12.41 -17.81 24.30
C THR A 316 -11.58 -17.15 23.20
N THR A 317 -10.25 -17.18 23.32
CA THR A 317 -9.30 -16.65 22.32
C THR A 317 -9.56 -17.16 20.89
N THR A 318 -9.93 -18.43 20.73
CA THR A 318 -10.28 -19.02 19.42
C THR A 318 -11.54 -18.39 18.85
N GLN A 319 -12.60 -18.25 19.67
CA GLN A 319 -13.85 -17.61 19.26
C GLN A 319 -13.63 -16.13 18.91
N ILE A 320 -12.88 -15.40 19.74
CA ILE A 320 -12.50 -14.00 19.47
C ILE A 320 -11.81 -13.90 18.12
N GLY A 321 -10.80 -14.73 17.84
CA GLY A 321 -10.10 -14.73 16.54
C GLY A 321 -11.02 -14.98 15.35
N LEU A 322 -11.99 -15.87 15.49
CA LEU A 322 -12.99 -16.14 14.46
C LEU A 322 -13.91 -14.94 14.19
N THR A 323 -14.26 -14.15 15.21
CA THR A 323 -15.17 -13.00 15.02
C THR A 323 -14.64 -11.91 14.09
N TYR A 324 -13.32 -11.78 13.93
CA TYR A 324 -12.69 -10.83 12.99
C TYR A 324 -12.95 -11.17 11.51
N ILE A 325 -13.48 -12.36 11.20
CA ILE A 325 -13.83 -12.73 9.82
C ILE A 325 -14.80 -11.72 9.19
N GLY A 326 -15.69 -11.11 9.99
CA GLY A 326 -16.58 -10.04 9.54
C GLY A 326 -15.79 -8.84 9.03
N ASN A 327 -14.94 -8.25 9.88
CA ASN A 327 -14.06 -7.14 9.52
C ASN A 327 -13.17 -7.45 8.31
N GLY A 328 -12.55 -8.63 8.28
CA GLY A 328 -11.66 -9.07 7.20
C GLY A 328 -12.38 -9.24 5.86
N ALA A 329 -13.54 -9.91 5.84
CA ALA A 329 -14.37 -10.05 4.64
C ALA A 329 -14.86 -8.68 4.13
N GLY A 330 -15.25 -7.78 5.06
CA GLY A 330 -15.58 -6.40 4.75
C GLY A 330 -14.43 -5.66 4.06
N CYS A 331 -13.22 -5.75 4.61
CA CYS A 331 -12.02 -5.13 4.02
C CYS A 331 -11.74 -5.59 2.58
N ILE A 332 -11.88 -6.89 2.32
CA ILE A 332 -11.67 -7.52 1.00
C ILE A 332 -12.74 -7.05 0.00
N ILE A 333 -14.02 -7.18 0.36
CA ILE A 333 -15.15 -6.74 -0.49
C ILE A 333 -15.08 -5.23 -0.74
N GLY A 334 -14.73 -4.44 0.27
CA GLY A 334 -14.56 -3.00 0.15
C GLY A 334 -13.51 -2.61 -0.86
N THR A 335 -12.36 -3.27 -0.88
CA THR A 335 -11.32 -2.99 -1.88
C THR A 335 -11.81 -3.29 -3.29
N VAL A 336 -12.38 -4.48 -3.53
CA VAL A 336 -12.80 -4.93 -4.87
C VAL A 336 -13.97 -4.08 -5.41
N THR A 337 -14.95 -3.75 -4.57
CA THR A 337 -16.10 -2.92 -4.96
C THR A 337 -15.68 -1.47 -5.22
N THR A 338 -14.84 -0.90 -4.37
CA THR A 338 -14.44 0.52 -4.47
C THR A 338 -13.65 0.80 -5.74
N GLY A 339 -12.71 -0.07 -6.13
CA GLY A 339 -11.96 0.10 -7.39
C GLY A 339 -12.91 0.23 -8.59
N ARG A 340 -13.84 -0.72 -8.73
CA ARG A 340 -14.84 -0.72 -9.81
C ARG A 340 -15.75 0.51 -9.79
N ILE A 341 -16.22 0.92 -8.61
CA ILE A 341 -17.08 2.11 -8.46
C ILE A 341 -16.32 3.38 -8.83
N MET A 342 -15.06 3.51 -8.38
CA MET A 342 -14.21 4.68 -8.59
C MET A 342 -13.79 4.83 -10.06
N ASP A 343 -13.47 3.73 -10.75
CA ASP A 343 -13.15 3.74 -12.18
C ASP A 343 -14.37 4.11 -13.02
N ALA A 344 -15.55 3.57 -12.68
CA ALA A 344 -16.80 3.92 -13.34
C ALA A 344 -17.17 5.41 -13.13
N ASP A 345 -16.99 5.94 -11.92
CA ASP A 345 -17.29 7.34 -11.60
C ASP A 345 -16.31 8.31 -12.29
N TYR A 346 -15.02 8.01 -12.22
CA TYR A 346 -13.99 8.81 -12.88
C TYR A 346 -14.19 8.84 -14.41
N THR A 347 -14.52 7.69 -15.02
CA THR A 347 -14.81 7.61 -16.46
C THR A 347 -16.05 8.39 -16.85
N ARG A 348 -17.12 8.35 -16.04
CA ARG A 348 -18.33 9.19 -16.26
C ARG A 348 -17.98 10.67 -16.17
N THR A 349 -17.26 11.08 -15.13
CA THR A 349 -16.86 12.48 -14.92
C THR A 349 -15.98 12.99 -16.06
N LYS A 350 -15.02 12.18 -16.55
CA LYS A 350 -14.18 12.52 -17.71
C LYS A 350 -14.98 12.63 -19.01
N ARG A 351 -15.97 11.75 -19.25
CA ARG A 351 -16.83 11.81 -20.45
C ARG A 351 -17.78 13.01 -20.47
N SER A 352 -18.18 13.51 -19.30
CA SER A 352 -19.05 14.69 -19.17
C SER A 352 -18.29 16.01 -19.06
N TYR A 353 -16.96 16.00 -19.19
CA TYR A 353 -16.11 17.17 -19.02
C TYR A 353 -15.53 17.62 -20.36
N ASN A 354 -15.94 18.81 -20.80
CA ASN A 354 -15.55 19.41 -22.09
C ASN A 354 -14.55 20.58 -21.93
N GLY A 355 -13.95 20.77 -20.75
CA GLY A 355 -12.99 21.83 -20.49
C GLY A 355 -11.54 21.41 -20.73
N PRO A 356 -10.56 22.33 -20.53
CA PRO A 356 -9.14 21.99 -20.58
C PRO A 356 -8.75 20.94 -19.52
N ASP A 357 -7.83 20.03 -19.83
CA ASP A 357 -7.36 19.00 -18.88
C ASP A 357 -6.77 19.62 -17.58
N GLU A 358 -6.12 20.78 -17.67
CA GLU A 358 -5.59 21.52 -16.50
C GLU A 358 -6.70 21.96 -15.52
N ASP A 359 -7.91 22.23 -16.02
CA ASP A 359 -9.06 22.68 -15.24
C ASP A 359 -9.86 21.53 -14.62
N PHE A 360 -9.51 20.26 -14.91
CA PHE A 360 -10.30 19.09 -14.52
C PHE A 360 -10.58 19.04 -13.00
N PRO A 361 -11.87 18.90 -12.58
CA PRO A 361 -12.27 18.96 -11.16
C PRO A 361 -11.98 17.64 -10.43
N LEU A 362 -10.70 17.29 -10.33
CA LEU A 362 -10.17 16.06 -9.74
C LEU A 362 -10.74 15.76 -8.35
N GLU A 363 -10.85 16.79 -7.51
CA GLU A 363 -11.38 16.71 -6.15
C GLU A 363 -12.83 16.20 -6.15
N LYS A 364 -13.67 16.69 -7.08
CA LYS A 364 -15.04 16.20 -7.25
C LYS A 364 -15.06 14.80 -7.88
N ALA A 365 -14.22 14.56 -8.90
CA ALA A 365 -14.18 13.31 -9.64
C ALA A 365 -13.76 12.10 -8.78
N ARG A 366 -12.85 12.29 -7.82
CA ARG A 366 -12.36 11.22 -6.93
C ARG A 366 -13.12 11.14 -5.61
N LEU A 367 -13.38 12.26 -4.94
CA LEU A 367 -13.85 12.25 -3.55
C LEU A 367 -15.38 12.06 -3.41
N ARG A 368 -16.15 12.08 -4.51
CA ARG A 368 -17.64 12.04 -4.48
C ARG A 368 -18.22 10.85 -3.70
N THR A 369 -17.58 9.69 -3.76
CA THR A 369 -18.05 8.46 -3.10
C THR A 369 -17.79 8.45 -1.59
N ILE A 370 -16.93 9.33 -1.07
CA ILE A 370 -16.56 9.39 0.36
C ILE A 370 -17.79 9.58 1.24
N TRP A 371 -18.81 10.33 0.82
CA TRP A 371 -20.03 10.55 1.61
C TRP A 371 -20.76 9.24 1.94
N ILE A 372 -20.83 8.31 0.98
CA ILE A 372 -21.50 7.00 1.14
C ILE A 372 -20.71 6.13 2.11
N TRP A 373 -19.40 6.00 1.89
CA TRP A 373 -18.51 5.24 2.78
C TRP A 373 -18.51 5.84 4.20
N SER A 374 -18.55 7.16 4.31
CA SER A 374 -18.57 7.87 5.58
C SER A 374 -19.82 7.55 6.39
N ALA A 375 -21.00 7.64 5.77
CA ALA A 375 -22.27 7.30 6.42
C ALA A 375 -22.29 5.83 6.87
N MET A 376 -21.78 4.92 6.03
CA MET A 376 -21.68 3.49 6.36
C MET A 376 -20.75 3.22 7.55
N GLN A 377 -19.61 3.92 7.65
CA GLN A 377 -18.70 3.75 8.77
C GLN A 377 -19.25 4.34 10.08
N ILE A 378 -19.91 5.50 10.01
CA ILE A 378 -20.57 6.12 11.19
C ILE A 378 -21.67 5.19 11.72
N ALA A 379 -22.58 4.74 10.85
CA ALA A 379 -23.69 3.87 11.23
C ALA A 379 -23.20 2.55 11.84
N SER A 380 -22.23 1.89 11.20
CA SER A 380 -21.66 0.64 11.72
C SER A 380 -20.93 0.82 13.05
N THR A 381 -20.23 1.93 13.26
CA THR A 381 -19.55 2.24 14.53
C THR A 381 -20.56 2.46 15.66
N LEU A 382 -21.65 3.20 15.41
CA LEU A 382 -22.76 3.37 16.37
C LEU A 382 -23.43 2.04 16.73
N VAL A 383 -23.76 1.22 15.72
CA VAL A 383 -24.37 -0.10 15.94
C VAL A 383 -23.45 -0.99 16.76
N PHE A 384 -22.16 -1.04 16.45
CA PHE A 384 -21.18 -1.83 17.22
C PHE A 384 -21.15 -1.43 18.70
N GLY A 385 -21.05 -0.12 18.99
CA GLY A 385 -20.99 0.37 20.37
C GLY A 385 -22.24 0.06 21.20
N TRP A 386 -23.42 0.40 20.68
CA TRP A 386 -24.68 0.22 21.41
C TRP A 386 -25.13 -1.24 21.50
N THR A 387 -24.82 -2.08 20.51
CA THR A 387 -25.14 -3.52 20.59
C THR A 387 -24.28 -4.23 21.63
N LEU A 388 -23.03 -3.78 21.83
CA LEU A 388 -22.18 -4.24 22.92
C LEU A 388 -22.64 -3.74 24.29
N ASP A 389 -23.00 -2.46 24.40
CA ASP A 389 -23.56 -1.86 25.62
C ASP A 389 -24.81 -2.61 26.12
N LYS A 390 -25.72 -2.93 25.18
CA LYS A 390 -26.97 -3.65 25.47
C LYS A 390 -26.84 -5.18 25.42
N LYS A 391 -25.64 -5.72 25.27
CA LYS A 391 -25.36 -7.17 25.17
C LYS A 391 -26.26 -7.92 24.18
N VAL A 392 -26.55 -7.29 23.04
CA VAL A 392 -27.35 -7.85 21.93
C VAL A 392 -26.66 -9.09 21.37
N HIS A 393 -27.38 -9.97 20.68
CA HIS A 393 -26.82 -11.18 20.08
C HIS A 393 -25.55 -10.91 19.24
N LEU A 394 -24.52 -11.73 19.46
CA LEU A 394 -23.14 -11.54 18.96
C LEU A 394 -23.02 -11.33 17.44
N SER A 395 -23.97 -11.84 16.65
CA SER A 395 -23.99 -11.63 15.19
C SER A 395 -24.07 -10.16 14.80
N VAL A 396 -24.78 -9.32 15.57
CA VAL A 396 -25.01 -7.90 15.21
C VAL A 396 -23.71 -7.07 15.25
N PRO A 397 -22.90 -7.07 16.33
CA PRO A 397 -21.62 -6.36 16.31
C PRO A 397 -20.63 -6.97 15.28
N ILE A 398 -20.67 -8.27 15.00
CA ILE A 398 -19.84 -8.86 13.93
C ILE A 398 -20.23 -8.29 12.55
N ILE A 399 -21.52 -8.25 12.22
CA ILE A 399 -22.04 -7.63 10.98
C ILE A 399 -21.70 -6.14 10.93
N ALA A 400 -21.75 -5.43 12.07
CA ALA A 400 -21.30 -4.04 12.14
C ALA A 400 -19.81 -3.91 11.78
N THR A 401 -18.93 -4.78 12.30
CA THR A 401 -17.50 -4.74 11.94
C THR A 401 -17.21 -5.05 10.48
N PHE A 402 -18.07 -5.83 9.80
CA PHE A 402 -18.01 -6.06 8.35
C PHE A 402 -18.24 -4.75 7.58
N PHE A 403 -19.30 -4.01 7.88
CA PHE A 403 -19.57 -2.73 7.23
C PHE A 403 -18.52 -1.66 7.60
N ALA A 404 -18.00 -1.67 8.83
CA ALA A 404 -16.90 -0.79 9.23
C ALA A 404 -15.59 -1.12 8.47
N GLY A 405 -15.28 -2.40 8.29
CA GLY A 405 -14.13 -2.88 7.49
C GLY A 405 -14.23 -2.48 6.02
N TRP A 406 -15.39 -2.69 5.41
CA TRP A 406 -15.69 -2.24 4.05
C TRP A 406 -15.50 -0.72 3.93
N ALA A 407 -16.19 0.06 4.76
CA ALA A 407 -16.16 1.52 4.67
C ALA A 407 -14.75 2.11 4.87
N SER A 408 -13.97 1.52 5.78
CA SER A 408 -12.59 1.94 6.07
C SER A 408 -11.66 1.70 4.87
N THR A 409 -11.64 0.48 4.30
CA THR A 409 -10.79 0.21 3.12
C THR A 409 -11.25 0.96 1.88
N SER A 410 -12.56 1.16 1.70
CA SER A 410 -13.11 2.04 0.67
C SER A 410 -12.59 3.47 0.80
N THR A 411 -12.71 4.06 1.99
CA THR A 411 -12.28 5.44 2.26
C THR A 411 -10.76 5.60 2.06
N GLN A 412 -9.97 4.63 2.53
CA GLN A 412 -8.53 4.60 2.32
C GLN A 412 -8.17 4.48 0.83
N GLY A 413 -8.85 3.62 0.07
CA GLY A 413 -8.60 3.43 -1.36
C GLY A 413 -8.87 4.68 -2.19
N VAL A 414 -10.01 5.35 -1.94
CA VAL A 414 -10.37 6.61 -2.62
C VAL A 414 -9.36 7.71 -2.34
N ILE A 415 -8.96 7.90 -1.08
CA ILE A 415 -8.04 8.99 -0.71
C ILE A 415 -6.61 8.67 -1.16
N SER A 416 -6.18 7.41 -1.09
CA SER A 416 -4.88 6.99 -1.64
C SER A 416 -4.78 7.26 -3.14
N THR A 417 -5.84 6.97 -3.90
CA THR A 417 -5.88 7.26 -5.35
C THR A 417 -5.89 8.76 -5.63
N PHE A 418 -6.70 9.53 -4.88
CA PHE A 418 -6.71 10.99 -4.99
C PHE A 418 -5.33 11.61 -4.74
N LEU A 419 -4.58 11.15 -3.73
CA LEU A 419 -3.24 11.66 -3.44
C LEU A 419 -2.21 11.34 -4.53
N VAL A 420 -2.31 10.17 -5.17
CA VAL A 420 -1.44 9.79 -6.30
C VAL A 420 -1.71 10.71 -7.49
N ASP A 421 -2.98 10.98 -7.81
CA ASP A 421 -3.37 11.88 -8.90
C ASP A 421 -3.05 13.36 -8.59
N ALA A 422 -3.15 13.77 -7.33
CA ALA A 422 -2.90 15.15 -6.89
C ALA A 422 -1.41 15.52 -6.80
N PHE A 423 -0.51 14.51 -6.81
CA PHE A 423 0.95 14.69 -6.82
C PHE A 423 1.65 13.83 -7.89
N PRO A 424 1.46 14.13 -9.20
CA PRO A 424 2.22 13.48 -10.27
C PRO A 424 3.72 13.60 -10.02
N GLY A 425 4.45 12.48 -10.09
CA GLY A 425 5.90 12.44 -9.84
C GLY A 425 6.34 12.47 -8.37
N ARG A 426 5.47 12.80 -7.40
CA ARG A 426 5.75 12.72 -5.94
C ARG A 426 4.83 11.75 -5.19
N SER A 427 4.18 10.83 -5.90
CA SER A 427 3.23 9.86 -5.37
C SER A 427 3.78 9.02 -4.21
N ALA A 428 5.05 8.62 -4.24
CA ALA A 428 5.69 7.89 -3.14
C ALA A 428 5.70 8.68 -1.82
N SER A 429 6.06 9.96 -1.86
CA SER A 429 6.03 10.85 -0.69
C SER A 429 4.60 11.10 -0.19
N ALA A 430 3.63 11.18 -1.10
CA ALA A 430 2.21 11.32 -0.75
C ALA A 430 1.64 10.04 -0.09
N THR A 431 2.01 8.85 -0.57
CA THR A 431 1.65 7.57 0.07
C THR A 431 2.33 7.40 1.44
N ALA A 432 3.59 7.84 1.58
CA ALA A 432 4.28 7.85 2.87
C ALA A 432 3.61 8.81 3.87
N ALA A 433 3.23 10.02 3.44
CA ALA A 433 2.48 10.98 4.23
C ALA A 433 1.13 10.42 4.71
N LEU A 434 0.39 9.72 3.84
CA LEU A 434 -0.85 9.02 4.17
C LEU A 434 -0.64 7.95 5.26
N ASN A 435 0.39 7.11 5.10
CA ASN A 435 0.69 6.05 6.07
C ASN A 435 1.14 6.63 7.43
N MET A 436 2.00 7.64 7.41
CA MET A 436 2.47 8.31 8.63
C MET A 436 1.31 8.97 9.39
N ALA A 437 0.47 9.75 8.70
CA ALA A 437 -0.67 10.43 9.32
C ALA A 437 -1.67 9.44 9.95
N ARG A 438 -2.09 8.40 9.20
CA ARG A 438 -3.07 7.43 9.71
C ARG A 438 -2.52 6.58 10.86
N CYS A 439 -1.25 6.14 10.79
CA CYS A 439 -0.66 5.30 11.82
C CYS A 439 -0.38 6.08 13.12
N LEU A 440 0.06 7.34 13.05
CA LEU A 440 0.34 8.14 14.26
C LEU A 440 -0.94 8.57 14.99
N VAL A 441 -1.96 9.07 14.27
CA VAL A 441 -3.25 9.42 14.90
C VAL A 441 -3.95 8.14 15.39
N GLY A 442 -3.88 7.06 14.61
CA GLY A 442 -4.43 5.76 14.98
C GLY A 442 -3.79 5.15 16.23
N ALA A 443 -2.49 5.34 16.42
CA ALA A 443 -1.78 4.94 17.64
C ALA A 443 -2.32 5.68 18.88
N GLY A 444 -2.55 6.98 18.77
CA GLY A 444 -3.15 7.80 19.83
C GLY A 444 -4.57 7.37 20.19
N GLY A 445 -5.44 7.17 19.19
CA GLY A 445 -6.79 6.66 19.43
C GLY A 445 -6.82 5.25 20.05
N THR A 446 -5.95 4.36 19.58
CA THR A 446 -5.80 3.00 20.13
C THR A 446 -5.39 3.00 21.61
N ALA A 447 -4.57 3.97 22.03
CA ALA A 447 -4.23 4.13 23.45
C ALA A 447 -5.42 4.67 24.27
N ALA A 448 -6.23 5.56 23.67
CA ALA A 448 -7.34 6.23 24.35
C ALA A 448 -8.62 5.38 24.46
N ILE A 449 -8.86 4.38 23.60
CA ILE A 449 -10.17 3.71 23.51
C ILE A 449 -10.61 3.05 24.82
N ILE A 450 -9.74 2.30 25.51
CA ILE A 450 -10.11 1.61 26.75
C ILE A 450 -10.36 2.61 27.90
N PRO A 451 -9.47 3.57 28.20
CA PRO A 451 -9.75 4.62 29.19
C PRO A 451 -11.05 5.39 28.93
N VAL A 452 -11.38 5.67 27.66
CA VAL A 452 -12.65 6.34 27.31
C VAL A 452 -13.86 5.42 27.57
N ILE A 453 -13.77 4.13 27.24
CA ILE A 453 -14.82 3.14 27.56
C ILE A 453 -14.99 3.00 29.07
N GLU A 454 -13.90 2.96 29.85
CA GLU A 454 -13.93 2.89 31.31
C GLU A 454 -14.56 4.14 31.94
N ALA A 455 -14.37 5.33 31.33
CA ALA A 455 -14.88 6.60 31.85
C ALA A 455 -16.35 6.90 31.50
N ILE A 456 -16.82 6.57 30.29
CA ILE A 456 -18.18 6.93 29.82
C ILE A 456 -19.04 5.74 29.35
N GLY A 457 -18.50 4.52 29.36
CA GLY A 457 -19.19 3.31 28.91
C GLY A 457 -19.11 3.08 27.40
N THR A 458 -19.32 1.82 26.99
CA THR A 458 -19.11 1.37 25.60
C THR A 458 -20.00 2.09 24.59
N GLY A 459 -21.31 2.22 24.87
CA GLY A 459 -22.25 2.88 23.94
C GLY A 459 -21.89 4.35 23.68
N TRP A 460 -21.60 5.09 24.75
CA TRP A 460 -21.23 6.51 24.66
C TRP A 460 -19.83 6.73 24.09
N ALA A 461 -18.85 5.87 24.38
CA ALA A 461 -17.52 5.94 23.79
C ALA A 461 -17.59 5.89 22.25
N PHE A 462 -18.27 4.89 21.68
CA PHE A 462 -18.44 4.81 20.23
C PHE A 462 -19.38 5.89 19.66
N THR A 463 -20.31 6.41 20.46
CA THR A 463 -21.12 7.59 20.06
C THR A 463 -20.25 8.84 19.93
N LEU A 464 -19.35 9.10 20.88
CA LEU A 464 -18.40 10.21 20.84
C LEU A 464 -17.50 10.13 19.59
N TRP A 465 -16.93 8.96 19.29
CA TRP A 465 -16.09 8.79 18.11
C TRP A 465 -16.85 8.88 16.78
N SER A 466 -18.11 8.46 16.75
CA SER A 466 -19.01 8.70 15.60
C SER A 466 -19.33 10.19 15.42
N LEU A 467 -19.49 10.97 16.49
CA LEU A 467 -19.63 12.44 16.40
C LEU A 467 -18.34 13.10 15.89
N VAL A 468 -17.16 12.63 16.30
CA VAL A 468 -15.87 13.09 15.76
C VAL A 468 -15.78 12.80 14.25
N MET A 469 -16.25 11.64 13.79
CA MET A 469 -16.33 11.33 12.35
C MET A 469 -17.30 12.28 11.61
N CYS A 470 -18.49 12.54 12.18
CA CYS A 470 -19.42 13.54 11.62
C CYS A 470 -18.77 14.93 11.52
N ALA A 471 -18.02 15.38 12.53
CA ALA A 471 -17.30 16.65 12.48
C ALA A 471 -16.18 16.64 11.43
N ALA A 472 -15.47 15.53 11.27
CA ALA A 472 -14.40 15.37 10.28
C ALA A 472 -14.90 15.48 8.82
N LEU A 473 -16.19 15.24 8.54
CA LEU A 473 -16.78 15.49 7.21
C LEU A 473 -16.61 16.93 6.72
N VAL A 474 -16.49 17.91 7.63
CA VAL A 474 -16.19 19.31 7.27
C VAL A 474 -14.85 19.41 6.53
N LEU A 475 -13.86 18.56 6.85
CA LEU A 475 -12.57 18.53 6.17
C LEU A 475 -12.69 18.04 4.71
N VAL A 476 -13.61 17.10 4.44
CA VAL A 476 -13.93 16.65 3.06
C VAL A 476 -14.58 17.77 2.27
N PHE A 477 -15.54 18.49 2.87
CA PHE A 477 -16.16 19.65 2.25
C PHE A 477 -15.14 20.76 1.95
N VAL A 478 -14.24 21.04 2.89
CA VAL A 478 -13.12 21.98 2.73
C VAL A 478 -12.24 21.57 1.56
N GLN A 479 -11.82 20.30 1.48
CA GLN A 479 -11.02 19.77 0.38
C GLN A 479 -11.75 19.89 -0.97
N MET A 480 -13.03 19.51 -1.04
CA MET A 480 -13.84 19.59 -2.28
C MET A 480 -14.06 21.03 -2.76
N LYS A 481 -14.12 22.01 -1.84
CA LYS A 481 -14.41 23.42 -2.15
C LYS A 481 -13.16 24.23 -2.48
N TRP A 482 -12.04 23.98 -1.81
CA TRP A 482 -10.81 24.78 -1.94
C TRP A 482 -9.58 24.02 -2.45
N GLY A 483 -9.57 22.68 -2.42
CA GLY A 483 -8.41 21.85 -2.81
C GLY A 483 -7.89 22.16 -4.21
N GLY A 484 -8.77 22.28 -5.20
CA GLY A 484 -8.37 22.64 -6.57
C GLY A 484 -7.71 24.02 -6.70
N ARG A 485 -8.05 24.98 -5.82
CA ARG A 485 -7.37 26.30 -5.77
C ARG A 485 -5.99 26.20 -5.14
N TRP A 486 -5.82 25.33 -4.13
CA TRP A 486 -4.52 25.09 -3.50
C TRP A 486 -3.58 24.36 -4.46
N ARG A 487 -4.07 23.33 -5.17
CA ARG A 487 -3.34 22.59 -6.22
C ARG A 487 -2.81 23.50 -7.33
N ARG A 488 -3.66 24.36 -7.92
CA ARG A 488 -3.24 25.35 -8.94
C ARG A 488 -2.14 26.28 -8.45
N ARG A 489 -2.27 26.82 -7.23
CA ARG A 489 -1.24 27.68 -6.60
C ARG A 489 0.11 26.97 -6.40
N ARG A 490 0.13 25.65 -6.26
CA ARG A 490 1.36 24.85 -6.23
C ARG A 490 1.95 24.73 -7.64
N GLU A 491 1.14 24.30 -8.59
CA GLU A 491 1.55 24.09 -9.99
C GLU A 491 2.08 25.41 -10.61
N GLU A 492 1.47 26.56 -10.29
CA GLU A 492 1.97 27.89 -10.65
C GLU A 492 3.31 28.25 -10.01
N LYS A 493 3.58 27.81 -8.77
CA LYS A 493 4.87 28.02 -8.10
C LYS A 493 5.95 27.11 -8.68
N GLU A 494 5.60 25.85 -8.97
CA GLU A 494 6.51 24.86 -9.55
C GLU A 494 6.84 25.18 -11.01
N ARG A 495 5.96 25.87 -11.76
CA ARG A 495 6.27 26.45 -13.09
C ARG A 495 7.16 27.72 -13.04
N LYS A 496 7.39 28.30 -11.86
CA LYS A 496 8.18 29.53 -11.65
C LYS A 496 9.56 29.27 -11.00
N GLN A 497 9.89 28.01 -10.72
CA GLN A 497 11.15 27.54 -10.15
C GLN A 497 11.94 26.74 -11.18
#